data_AF-A0A7S0DJA7-F1
#
_entry.id   AF-A0A7S0DJA7-F1
#
_cell.length_a   1.000
_cell.length_b   1.000
_cell.length_c   1.000
_cell.angle_alpha   90.00
_cell.angle_beta   90.00
_cell.angle_gamma   90.00
#
_symmetry.space_group_name_H-M   'P 1'
#
loop_
_entity.id
_entity.type
_entity.pdbx_description
1 polymer ?
#
loop_
_entity_poly.entity_id
_entity_poly.type
_entity_poly.pdbx_seq_one_letter_code
_entity_poly.pdbx_strand_id
1 'polypeptide(L)'
;RMARSTIGRMAWQCMRGARMMSTSPKAPKRFAGVIKLKPEMYHQYTRLHDHTWDEVMKRMYDSNMRNFVVYYHKETSLMFHHWEYVGTDLKSDMDKVAGDPIVRKWWTYCEPCQEPFKWDGPPPSKGGDGGPGGEWWASMEEVNHCGAWPIAYSSEYPDPDFVPKNPEGKISTSTDTEGLEHN
;
A
#
# COMPACT_ATOMS: atom_id res chain seq x y z
N ARG A 1 -45.30 -3.37 64.93
CA ARG A 1 -44.42 -4.57 65.02
C ARG A 1 -44.15 -5.06 63.60
N MET A 2 -42.87 -5.21 63.28
CA MET A 2 -42.24 -5.87 62.13
C MET A 2 -42.40 -5.28 60.71
N ALA A 3 -41.26 -4.74 60.27
CA ALA A 3 -40.89 -4.39 58.92
C ALA A 3 -40.62 -5.62 58.04
N ARG A 4 -40.76 -5.42 56.72
CA ARG A 4 -40.18 -6.14 55.54
C ARG A 4 -40.77 -5.43 54.32
N SER A 5 -40.11 -5.07 53.23
CA SER A 5 -38.73 -5.20 52.77
C SER A 5 -38.65 -4.35 51.50
N THR A 6 -37.96 -3.20 51.55
CA THR A 6 -37.55 -2.41 50.39
C THR A 6 -36.42 -3.11 49.66
N ILE A 7 -36.71 -4.04 48.74
CA ILE A 7 -35.85 -4.45 47.61
C ILE A 7 -36.80 -5.06 46.58
N GLY A 8 -37.16 -4.31 45.54
CA GLY A 8 -38.09 -4.80 44.51
C GLY A 8 -38.29 -3.89 43.30
N ARG A 9 -37.48 -2.83 43.13
CA ARG A 9 -37.60 -1.89 41.99
C ARG A 9 -36.29 -1.54 41.28
N MET A 10 -35.24 -2.34 41.44
CA MET A 10 -33.94 -2.07 40.81
C MET A 10 -33.33 -3.36 40.23
N ALA A 11 -33.98 -3.99 39.26
CA ALA A 11 -33.34 -5.07 38.48
C ALA A 11 -33.98 -5.31 37.10
N TRP A 12 -34.74 -4.37 36.54
CA TRP A 12 -35.39 -4.56 35.23
C TRP A 12 -35.28 -3.32 34.33
N GLN A 13 -34.13 -2.62 34.41
CA GLN A 13 -33.88 -1.50 33.51
C GLN A 13 -32.37 -1.25 33.35
N CYS A 14 -31.62 -2.25 32.89
CA CYS A 14 -30.21 -2.00 32.55
C CYS A 14 -29.57 -3.02 31.59
N MET A 15 -30.31 -3.61 30.64
CA MET A 15 -29.70 -4.52 29.64
C MET A 15 -30.43 -4.56 28.29
N ARG A 16 -30.65 -3.43 27.62
CA ARG A 16 -30.89 -3.44 26.16
C ARG A 16 -30.31 -2.18 25.53
N GLY A 17 -29.22 -2.34 24.78
CA GLY A 17 -28.75 -1.27 23.89
C GLY A 17 -27.24 -1.01 23.85
N ALA A 18 -26.39 -1.86 24.44
CA ALA A 18 -24.98 -1.87 24.00
C ALA A 18 -24.95 -2.50 22.61
N ARG A 19 -24.96 -1.66 21.56
CA ARG A 19 -24.66 -2.10 20.19
C ARG A 19 -23.24 -2.65 20.24
N MET A 20 -23.10 -3.98 20.29
CA MET A 20 -21.81 -4.62 20.05
C MET A 20 -21.31 -4.08 18.72
N MET A 21 -20.28 -3.24 18.74
CA MET A 21 -19.60 -2.85 17.52
C MET A 21 -19.12 -4.15 16.90
N SER A 22 -19.61 -4.44 15.69
CA SER A 22 -19.15 -5.61 14.94
C SER A 22 -17.63 -5.56 14.85
N THR A 23 -16.96 -6.51 15.49
CA THR A 23 -15.52 -6.74 15.42
C THR A 23 -15.15 -7.55 14.19
N SER A 24 -16.08 -7.77 13.26
CA SER A 24 -15.80 -8.52 12.04
C SER A 24 -14.76 -7.77 11.21
N PRO A 25 -13.71 -8.46 10.71
CA PRO A 25 -12.73 -7.87 9.82
C PRO A 25 -13.44 -7.21 8.64
N LYS A 26 -13.12 -5.95 8.35
CA LYS A 26 -13.62 -5.29 7.16
C LYS A 26 -12.87 -5.85 5.95
N ALA A 27 -13.59 -6.02 4.83
CA ALA A 27 -12.94 -6.28 3.57
C ALA A 27 -11.98 -5.12 3.23
N PRO A 28 -10.82 -5.41 2.64
CA PRO A 28 -9.85 -4.42 2.22
C PRO A 28 -10.46 -3.51 1.14
N LYS A 29 -9.92 -2.31 1.05
CA LYS A 29 -10.12 -1.44 -0.11
C LYS A 29 -9.05 -1.78 -1.15
N ARG A 30 -9.43 -1.99 -2.39
CA ARG A 30 -8.50 -2.31 -3.49
C ARG A 30 -8.14 -1.02 -4.22
N PHE A 31 -6.88 -0.91 -4.58
CA PHE A 31 -6.35 0.21 -5.34
C PHE A 31 -5.62 -0.32 -6.56
N ALA A 32 -5.74 0.42 -7.64
CA ALA A 32 -5.09 0.09 -8.90
C ALA A 32 -4.62 1.38 -9.58
N GLY A 33 -3.51 1.26 -10.27
CA GLY A 33 -2.92 2.37 -10.99
C GLY A 33 -2.12 1.90 -12.18
N VAL A 34 -2.02 2.78 -13.18
CA VAL A 34 -1.29 2.55 -14.41
C VAL A 34 -0.29 3.67 -14.68
N ILE A 35 0.89 3.29 -15.16
CA ILE A 35 1.93 4.22 -15.61
C ILE A 35 2.65 3.61 -16.80
N LYS A 36 3.35 4.41 -17.59
CA LYS A 36 4.28 3.86 -18.58
C LYS A 36 5.63 3.59 -17.94
N LEU A 37 6.27 2.51 -18.36
CA LEU A 37 7.68 2.26 -18.17
C LEU A 37 8.40 2.67 -19.46
N LYS A 38 9.51 3.39 -19.35
CA LYS A 38 10.39 3.64 -20.48
C LYS A 38 11.00 2.30 -20.93
N PRO A 39 10.81 1.85 -22.18
CA PRO A 39 11.22 0.51 -22.60
C PRO A 39 12.70 0.22 -22.34
N GLU A 40 13.56 1.20 -22.55
CA GLU A 40 15.01 1.14 -22.31
C GLU A 40 15.39 0.94 -20.84
N MET A 41 14.51 1.33 -19.91
CA MET A 41 14.72 1.21 -18.46
C MET A 41 14.18 -0.08 -17.86
N TYR A 42 13.66 -1.01 -18.69
CA TYR A 42 13.07 -2.26 -18.21
C TYR A 42 14.01 -3.04 -17.28
N HIS A 43 15.26 -3.26 -17.70
CA HIS A 43 16.22 -4.04 -16.93
C HIS A 43 16.58 -3.38 -15.59
N GLN A 44 16.68 -2.04 -15.57
CA GLN A 44 16.91 -1.31 -14.33
C GLN A 44 15.71 -1.41 -13.40
N TYR A 45 14.49 -1.21 -13.92
CA TYR A 45 13.27 -1.30 -13.13
C TYR A 45 13.09 -2.68 -12.51
N THR A 46 13.33 -3.76 -13.27
CA THR A 46 13.25 -5.12 -12.75
C THR A 46 14.33 -5.38 -11.71
N ARG A 47 15.58 -4.93 -11.95
CA ARG A 47 16.67 -5.09 -10.98
C ARG A 47 16.37 -4.37 -9.67
N LEU A 48 15.82 -3.15 -9.74
CA LEU A 48 15.33 -2.42 -8.58
C LEU A 48 14.30 -3.25 -7.82
N HIS A 49 13.22 -3.69 -8.48
CA HIS A 49 12.11 -4.33 -7.77
C HIS A 49 12.39 -5.76 -7.30
N ASP A 50 13.34 -6.46 -7.93
CA ASP A 50 13.91 -7.71 -7.42
C ASP A 50 14.67 -7.50 -6.10
N HIS A 51 15.16 -6.28 -5.86
CA HIS A 51 15.91 -5.86 -4.69
C HIS A 51 15.26 -4.61 -4.10
N THR A 52 13.95 -4.68 -3.83
CA THR A 52 13.27 -3.57 -3.15
C THR A 52 13.82 -3.49 -1.72
N TRP A 53 14.13 -2.27 -1.27
CA TRP A 53 14.69 -2.10 0.08
C TRP A 53 13.71 -2.57 1.16
N ASP A 54 14.22 -3.31 2.15
CA ASP A 54 13.43 -3.79 3.28
C ASP A 54 12.74 -2.64 4.03
N GLU A 55 13.42 -1.50 4.17
CA GLU A 55 12.88 -0.33 4.82
C GLU A 55 11.67 0.26 4.07
N VAL A 56 11.68 0.20 2.73
CA VAL A 56 10.56 0.64 1.89
C VAL A 56 9.38 -0.31 2.07
N MET A 57 9.62 -1.62 1.96
CA MET A 57 8.56 -2.62 2.12
C MET A 57 7.95 -2.58 3.52
N LYS A 58 8.78 -2.39 4.56
CA LYS A 58 8.33 -2.18 5.93
C LYS A 58 7.47 -0.93 6.06
N ARG A 59 7.85 0.20 5.45
CA ARG A 59 7.02 1.42 5.46
C ARG A 59 5.66 1.19 4.81
N MET A 60 5.59 0.48 3.69
CA MET A 60 4.33 0.13 3.04
C MET A 60 3.46 -0.77 3.95
N TYR A 61 4.09 -1.77 4.58
CA TYR A 61 3.40 -2.69 5.50
C TYR A 61 2.86 -1.97 6.74
N ASP A 62 3.67 -1.13 7.39
CA ASP A 62 3.28 -0.31 8.55
C ASP A 62 2.17 0.70 8.21
N SER A 63 2.04 1.04 6.91
CA SER A 63 1.00 1.93 6.36
C SER A 63 -0.21 1.15 5.82
N ASN A 64 -0.41 -0.08 6.32
CA ASN A 64 -1.55 -0.94 6.02
C ASN A 64 -1.75 -1.33 4.54
N MET A 65 -0.68 -1.28 3.74
CA MET A 65 -0.68 -1.79 2.36
C MET A 65 -0.35 -3.28 2.36
N ARG A 66 -1.16 -4.10 1.67
CA ARG A 66 -1.02 -5.55 1.55
C ARG A 66 -1.12 -5.97 0.10
N ASN A 67 -0.58 -7.15 -0.22
CA ASN A 67 -0.72 -7.78 -1.54
C ASN A 67 -0.38 -6.82 -2.70
N PHE A 68 0.69 -6.04 -2.53
CA PHE A 68 1.10 -5.03 -3.50
C PHE A 68 1.91 -5.73 -4.60
N VAL A 69 1.32 -5.75 -5.79
CA VAL A 69 1.89 -6.33 -7.00
C VAL A 69 2.04 -5.28 -8.08
N VAL A 70 3.11 -5.38 -8.88
CA VAL A 70 3.32 -4.61 -10.10
C VAL A 70 3.52 -5.58 -11.26
N TYR A 71 2.73 -5.39 -12.31
CA TYR A 71 2.78 -6.12 -13.56
C TYR A 71 3.31 -5.20 -14.65
N TYR A 72 4.00 -5.76 -15.64
CA TYR A 72 4.47 -5.05 -16.82
C TYR A 72 3.94 -5.73 -18.07
N HIS A 73 3.33 -4.95 -18.97
CA HIS A 73 2.86 -5.39 -20.27
C HIS A 73 3.82 -4.92 -21.35
N LYS A 74 4.62 -5.85 -21.89
CA LYS A 74 5.76 -5.57 -22.77
C LYS A 74 5.39 -4.82 -24.05
N GLU A 75 4.24 -5.14 -24.66
CA GLU A 75 3.86 -4.55 -25.95
C GLU A 75 3.43 -3.09 -25.83
N THR A 76 2.77 -2.74 -24.73
CA THR A 76 2.28 -1.36 -24.50
C THR A 76 3.24 -0.55 -23.64
N SER A 77 4.28 -1.19 -23.09
CA SER A 77 5.19 -0.63 -22.10
C SER A 77 4.46 -0.05 -20.87
N LEU A 78 3.32 -0.64 -20.52
CA LEU A 78 2.52 -0.21 -19.37
C LEU A 78 2.86 -1.05 -18.16
N MET A 79 2.98 -0.39 -17.01
CA MET A 79 2.94 -1.04 -15.73
C MET A 79 1.58 -0.84 -15.09
N PHE A 80 1.05 -1.92 -14.53
CA PHE A 80 -0.18 -1.95 -13.75
C PHE A 80 0.19 -2.35 -12.32
N HIS A 81 -0.24 -1.59 -11.33
CA HIS A 81 -0.18 -2.05 -9.95
C HIS A 81 -1.54 -2.37 -9.39
N HIS A 82 -1.54 -3.28 -8.43
CA HIS A 82 -2.67 -3.55 -7.55
C HIS A 82 -2.16 -3.67 -6.12
N TRP A 83 -2.91 -3.15 -5.16
CA TRP A 83 -2.65 -3.37 -3.73
C TRP A 83 -3.93 -3.22 -2.91
N GLU A 84 -3.90 -3.75 -1.70
CA GLU A 84 -5.05 -3.82 -0.80
C GLU A 84 -4.76 -3.05 0.48
N TYR A 85 -5.67 -2.15 0.86
CA TYR A 85 -5.59 -1.37 2.09
C TYR A 85 -6.46 -1.97 3.18
N VAL A 86 -5.85 -2.31 4.32
CA VAL A 86 -6.53 -2.93 5.47
C VAL A 86 -6.73 -1.98 6.66
N GLY A 87 -6.27 -0.74 6.55
CA GLY A 87 -6.33 0.24 7.63
C GLY A 87 -7.65 1.00 7.70
N THR A 88 -7.69 2.02 8.55
CA THR A 88 -8.89 2.84 8.81
C THR A 88 -8.75 4.31 8.37
N ASP A 89 -7.54 4.79 8.11
CA ASP A 89 -7.24 6.17 7.71
C ASP A 89 -6.22 6.19 6.57
N LEU A 90 -6.73 6.02 5.34
CA LEU A 90 -5.93 5.98 4.13
C LEU A 90 -5.08 7.24 3.97
N LYS A 91 -5.66 8.41 4.26
CA LYS A 91 -4.97 9.68 4.06
C LYS A 91 -3.76 9.77 5.00
N SER A 92 -3.96 9.50 6.29
CA SER A 92 -2.85 9.53 7.26
C SER A 92 -1.75 8.55 6.88
N ASP A 93 -2.10 7.35 6.41
CA ASP A 93 -1.11 6.35 6.02
C ASP A 93 -0.36 6.72 4.74
N MET A 94 -1.04 7.26 3.72
CA MET A 94 -0.38 7.74 2.50
C MET A 94 0.49 8.98 2.75
N ASP A 95 0.08 9.88 3.66
CA ASP A 95 0.89 11.02 4.09
C ASP A 95 2.21 10.53 4.75
N LYS A 96 2.17 9.46 5.55
CA LYS A 96 3.37 8.85 6.15
C LYS A 96 4.29 8.24 5.10
N VAL A 97 3.75 7.56 4.08
CA VAL A 97 4.52 7.01 2.97
C VAL A 97 5.21 8.13 2.19
N ALA A 98 4.47 9.17 1.81
CA ALA A 98 4.99 10.29 1.03
C ALA A 98 6.01 11.16 1.79
N GLY A 99 5.89 11.22 3.12
CA GLY A 99 6.80 11.92 4.01
C GLY A 99 8.03 11.11 4.44
N ASP A 100 8.08 9.80 4.19
CA ASP A 100 9.20 8.96 4.63
C ASP A 100 10.47 9.23 3.77
N PRO A 101 11.61 9.58 4.39
CA PRO A 101 12.82 9.92 3.64
C PRO A 101 13.41 8.74 2.86
N ILE A 102 13.26 7.51 3.35
CA ILE A 102 13.73 6.30 2.66
C ILE A 102 12.85 6.01 1.45
N VAL A 103 11.52 6.17 1.57
CA VAL A 103 10.62 6.03 0.41
C VAL A 103 10.92 7.09 -0.64
N ARG A 104 11.14 8.35 -0.25
CA ARG A 104 11.51 9.41 -1.18
C ARG A 104 12.85 9.13 -1.86
N LYS A 105 13.83 8.61 -1.11
CA LYS A 105 15.11 8.16 -1.67
C LYS A 105 14.92 6.99 -2.65
N TRP A 106 14.05 6.03 -2.34
CA TRP A 106 13.73 4.94 -3.25
C TRP A 106 13.13 5.46 -4.56
N TRP A 107 12.22 6.43 -4.48
CA TRP A 107 11.61 7.04 -5.66
C TRP A 107 12.63 7.69 -6.60
N THR A 108 13.74 8.24 -6.11
CA THR A 108 14.77 8.83 -7.00
C THR A 108 15.36 7.82 -7.98
N TYR A 109 15.29 6.52 -7.68
CA TYR A 109 15.72 5.43 -8.56
C TYR A 109 14.59 4.92 -9.48
N CYS A 110 13.34 4.95 -9.01
CA CYS A 110 12.19 4.49 -9.79
C CYS A 110 11.68 5.52 -10.81
N GLU A 111 11.68 6.80 -10.44
CA GLU A 111 11.14 7.88 -11.25
C GLU A 111 11.80 8.00 -12.63
N PRO A 112 13.14 7.87 -12.78
CA PRO A 112 13.78 7.89 -14.10
C PRO A 112 13.28 6.80 -15.05
N CYS A 113 12.85 5.65 -14.51
CA CYS A 113 12.32 4.52 -15.28
C CYS A 113 10.90 4.78 -15.78
N GLN A 114 10.17 5.71 -15.16
CA GLN A 114 8.73 5.89 -15.31
C GLN A 114 8.40 7.09 -16.21
N GLU A 115 7.25 7.03 -16.88
CA GLU A 115 6.68 8.14 -17.64
C GLU A 115 5.18 8.29 -17.27
N PRO A 116 4.82 9.25 -16.41
CA PRO A 116 3.43 9.52 -16.04
C PRO A 116 2.64 10.06 -17.24
N PHE A 117 1.33 9.79 -17.29
CA PHE A 117 0.48 10.26 -18.40
C PHE A 117 0.22 11.77 -18.36
N LYS A 118 0.09 12.32 -17.14
CA LYS A 118 -0.20 13.73 -16.89
C LYS A 118 0.60 14.16 -15.66
N TRP A 119 1.70 14.85 -15.89
CA TRP A 119 2.52 15.38 -14.82
C TRP A 119 3.13 16.71 -15.24
N ASP A 120 2.89 17.72 -14.43
CA ASP A 120 3.53 19.03 -14.54
C ASP A 120 4.21 19.36 -13.21
N GLY A 121 5.51 19.63 -13.24
CA GLY A 121 6.31 19.96 -12.06
C GLY A 121 7.37 18.93 -11.67
N PRO A 122 8.05 19.13 -10.53
CA PRO A 122 9.11 18.24 -10.04
C PRO A 122 8.62 16.82 -9.80
N PRO A 123 9.49 15.81 -9.75
CA PRO A 123 9.06 14.46 -9.41
C PRO A 123 8.63 14.35 -7.93
N PRO A 124 7.83 13.33 -7.56
CA PRO A 124 7.34 13.11 -6.19
C PRO A 124 8.43 13.10 -5.11
N SER A 125 9.59 12.52 -5.40
CA SER A 125 10.79 12.50 -4.54
C SER A 125 11.33 13.89 -4.20
N LYS A 126 10.97 14.91 -4.99
CA LYS A 126 11.28 16.33 -4.78
C LYS A 126 10.06 17.14 -4.34
N GLY A 127 8.94 16.48 -4.05
CA GLY A 127 7.73 17.09 -3.49
C GLY A 127 6.79 17.68 -4.53
N GLY A 128 6.91 17.30 -5.79
CA GLY A 128 5.91 17.69 -6.79
C GLY A 128 4.58 16.98 -6.57
N ASP A 129 3.50 17.71 -6.84
CA ASP A 129 2.11 17.24 -6.80
C ASP A 129 1.52 16.99 -8.20
N GLY A 130 2.33 17.23 -9.24
CA GLY A 130 1.96 17.03 -10.64
C GLY A 130 1.04 18.11 -11.23
N GLY A 131 0.79 19.20 -10.49
CA GLY A 131 -0.09 20.29 -10.93
C GLY A 131 -1.57 19.89 -11.00
N PRO A 132 -2.42 20.70 -11.66
CA PRO A 132 -3.85 20.42 -11.77
C PRO A 132 -4.14 19.09 -12.49
N GLY A 133 -4.59 18.09 -11.72
CA GLY A 133 -4.86 16.75 -12.24
C GLY A 133 -3.62 15.88 -12.41
N GLY A 134 -2.52 16.25 -11.75
CA GLY A 134 -1.29 15.48 -11.69
C GLY A 134 -1.46 14.17 -10.94
N GLU A 135 -1.17 13.07 -11.62
CA GLU A 135 -1.11 11.75 -11.03
C GLU A 135 0.16 11.07 -11.53
N TRP A 136 1.08 10.75 -10.62
CA TRP A 136 2.30 10.05 -11.02
C TRP A 136 1.96 8.66 -11.58
N TRP A 137 1.18 7.89 -10.81
CA TRP A 137 0.45 6.73 -11.30
C TRP A 137 -1.00 7.14 -11.54
N ALA A 138 -1.49 6.98 -12.76
CA ALA A 138 -2.89 7.31 -13.07
C ALA A 138 -3.82 6.31 -12.39
N SER A 139 -4.80 6.82 -11.63
CA SER A 139 -5.73 5.99 -10.87
C SER A 139 -6.65 5.19 -11.80
N MET A 140 -7.03 3.98 -11.39
CA MET A 140 -7.97 3.13 -12.13
C MET A 140 -9.28 2.89 -11.35
N GLU A 141 -10.39 2.80 -12.08
CA GLU A 141 -11.71 2.48 -11.51
C GLU A 141 -11.91 0.96 -11.36
N GLU A 142 -12.32 0.52 -10.18
CA GLU A 142 -12.79 -0.86 -9.95
C GLU A 142 -14.18 -1.05 -10.56
N VAL A 143 -14.24 -1.59 -11.78
CA VAL A 143 -15.51 -1.82 -12.50
C VAL A 143 -16.26 -3.08 -12.04
N ASN A 144 -15.54 -4.06 -11.48
CA ASN A 144 -16.13 -5.32 -11.02
C ASN A 144 -15.24 -6.01 -9.97
N HIS A 145 -15.89 -6.75 -9.07
CA HIS A 145 -15.26 -7.64 -8.10
C HIS A 145 -16.18 -8.85 -7.88
N CYS A 146 -15.62 -10.05 -7.73
CA CYS A 146 -16.41 -11.28 -7.62
C CYS A 146 -17.25 -11.41 -6.34
N GLY A 147 -17.09 -10.48 -5.39
CA GLY A 147 -17.84 -10.44 -4.13
C GLY A 147 -17.36 -11.44 -3.07
N ALA A 148 -16.36 -12.29 -3.40
CA ALA A 148 -15.75 -13.19 -2.43
C ALA A 148 -14.93 -12.41 -1.39
N TRP A 149 -14.78 -12.99 -0.20
CA TRP A 149 -13.87 -12.44 0.80
C TRP A 149 -12.42 -12.57 0.33
N PRO A 150 -11.55 -11.59 0.63
CA PRO A 150 -10.11 -11.77 0.46
C PRO A 150 -9.62 -12.95 1.30
N ILE A 151 -8.47 -13.50 0.90
CA ILE A 151 -7.72 -14.42 1.76
C ILE A 151 -7.26 -13.62 3.00
N ALA A 152 -7.24 -14.27 4.17
CA ALA A 152 -6.75 -13.62 5.38
C ALA A 152 -5.31 -13.14 5.19
N TYR A 153 -5.03 -11.91 5.62
CA TYR A 153 -3.66 -11.40 5.65
C TYR A 153 -2.92 -11.97 6.85
N SER A 154 -1.66 -12.38 6.64
CA SER A 154 -0.79 -12.74 7.76
C SER A 154 -0.59 -11.55 8.70
N SER A 155 -0.60 -11.83 10.01
CA SER A 155 -0.15 -10.89 11.04
C SER A 155 1.37 -10.76 11.10
N GLU A 156 2.08 -11.64 10.40
CA GLU A 156 3.54 -11.71 10.34
C GLU A 156 4.02 -11.15 8.99
N TYR A 157 5.19 -10.51 9.02
CA TYR A 157 5.90 -10.00 7.86
C TYR A 157 7.39 -10.36 8.02
N PRO A 158 8.06 -10.87 6.98
CA PRO A 158 7.58 -11.08 5.60
C PRO A 158 6.67 -12.33 5.44
N ASP A 159 6.06 -12.49 4.26
CA ASP A 159 5.36 -13.72 3.85
C ASP A 159 6.36 -14.89 3.79
N PRO A 160 6.14 -16.00 4.52
CA PRO A 160 7.07 -17.13 4.55
C PRO A 160 7.25 -17.84 3.20
N ASP A 161 6.28 -17.73 2.29
CA ASP A 161 6.32 -18.33 0.96
C ASP A 161 6.82 -17.36 -0.11
N PHE A 162 7.16 -16.11 0.26
CA PHE A 162 7.67 -15.12 -0.68
C PHE A 162 9.06 -15.52 -1.18
N VAL A 163 9.14 -15.72 -2.50
CA VAL A 163 10.41 -15.94 -3.21
C VAL A 163 10.63 -14.76 -4.15
N PRO A 164 11.74 -14.00 -3.99
CA PRO A 164 12.12 -12.97 -4.96
C PRO A 164 12.20 -13.55 -6.36
N LYS A 165 11.75 -12.81 -7.38
CA LYS A 165 11.81 -13.28 -8.77
C LYS A 165 13.23 -13.54 -9.27
N ASN A 166 14.23 -12.91 -8.65
CA ASN A 166 15.63 -13.16 -8.91
C ASN A 166 16.31 -13.81 -7.67
N PRO A 167 16.49 -15.14 -7.65
CA PRO A 167 16.94 -15.88 -6.47
C PRO A 167 18.42 -15.66 -6.10
N GLU A 168 19.23 -15.04 -6.97
CA GLU A 168 20.59 -14.58 -6.62
C GLU A 168 20.58 -13.20 -5.93
N GLY A 169 19.44 -12.51 -5.95
CA GLY A 169 19.26 -11.23 -5.33
C GLY A 169 19.14 -11.37 -3.82
N LYS A 170 20.14 -10.87 -3.09
CA LYS A 170 19.96 -10.59 -1.67
C LYS A 170 18.95 -9.46 -1.54
N ILE A 171 18.10 -9.54 -0.53
CA ILE A 171 17.32 -8.38 -0.11
C ILE A 171 18.31 -7.24 0.17
N SER A 172 17.99 -6.06 -0.35
CA SER A 172 18.85 -4.89 -0.31
C SER A 172 18.36 -3.93 0.76
N THR A 173 19.26 -3.07 1.20
CA THR A 173 18.97 -1.93 2.06
C THR A 173 19.20 -0.64 1.30
N SER A 174 18.84 0.49 1.91
CA SER A 174 19.08 1.80 1.35
C SER A 174 20.57 2.13 1.06
N THR A 175 21.52 1.28 1.44
CA THR A 175 22.96 1.38 1.12
C THR A 175 23.39 0.56 -0.10
N ASP A 176 22.57 -0.36 -0.61
CA ASP A 176 22.93 -1.27 -1.70
C ASP A 176 22.51 -0.70 -3.06
N THR A 177 23.24 0.33 -3.52
CA THR A 177 22.86 1.10 -4.71
C THR A 177 23.81 0.99 -5.90
N GLU A 178 24.72 0.01 -5.90
CA GLU A 178 25.76 -0.12 -6.93
C GLU A 178 25.18 -0.42 -8.33
N GLY A 179 25.48 0.45 -9.28
CA GLY A 179 25.02 0.35 -10.67
C GLY A 179 23.54 0.67 -10.87
N LEU A 180 22.91 1.39 -9.94
CA LEU A 180 21.56 1.94 -10.10
C LEU A 180 21.66 3.44 -10.45
N GLU A 181 20.92 3.88 -11.45
CA GLU A 181 20.83 5.29 -11.82
C GLU A 181 19.78 6.00 -10.94
N HIS A 182 20.09 7.20 -10.45
CA HIS A 182 19.15 8.05 -9.72
C HIS A 182 19.13 9.48 -10.29
N ASN A 183 18.06 10.22 -10.01
CA ASN A 183 17.92 11.63 -10.39
C ASN A 183 18.68 12.63 -9.50
#